data_AF-A0A1M6PDZ4-F1
#
_entry.id   AF-A0A1M6PDZ4-F1
#
_cell.length_a   1.000
_cell.length_b   1.000
_cell.length_c   1.000
_cell.angle_alpha   90.00
_cell.angle_beta   90.00
_cell.angle_gamma   90.00
#
_symmetry.space_group_name_H-M   'P 1'
#
loop_
_entity.id
_entity.type
_entity.pdbx_description
1 polymer ?
#
loop_
_entity_poly.entity_id
_entity_poly.type
_entity_poly.pdbx_seq_one_letter_code
_entity_poly.pdbx_strand_id
1 'polypeptide(L)' 'MNGYMTVQEAAEKWGVTPRQVQILCKENRIAGAARMSRIWIIPENAEKPTKDSNTRARTKDDKQ' A
#
# COMPACT_ATOMS: atom_id res chain seq x y z
N MET A 1 18.69 -2.04 -3.64
CA MET A 1 17.25 -2.32 -3.50
C MET A 1 16.52 -1.05 -3.88
N ASN A 2 16.48 -0.72 -5.16
CA ASN A 2 15.69 -1.28 -6.26
C ASN A 2 14.34 -0.56 -6.45
N GLY A 3 14.07 0.59 -5.80
CA GLY A 3 12.93 1.44 -6.19
C GLY A 3 11.56 0.77 -6.04
N TYR A 4 11.49 -0.26 -5.21
CA TYR A 4 10.27 -1.00 -4.88
C TYR A 4 10.22 -1.17 -3.37
N MET A 5 9.02 -0.99 -2.84
CA MET A 5 8.65 -1.21 -1.45
C MET A 5 7.63 -2.34 -1.35
N THR A 6 7.52 -2.90 -0.15
CA THR A 6 6.55 -3.90 0.25
C THR A 6 5.19 -3.28 0.55
N VAL A 7 4.19 -4.14 0.76
CA VAL A 7 2.85 -3.74 1.22
C VAL A 7 2.91 -3.00 2.57
N GLN A 8 3.80 -3.42 3.48
CA GLN A 8 3.93 -2.81 4.80
C GLN A 8 4.49 -1.40 4.69
N GLU A 9 5.58 -1.22 3.93
CA GLU A 9 6.19 0.09 3.70
C GLU A 9 5.23 1.06 2.98
N ALA A 10 4.48 0.56 1.99
CA ALA A 10 3.44 1.35 1.32
C ALA A 10 2.29 1.74 2.26
N ALA A 11 1.91 0.84 3.17
CA ALA A 11 0.88 1.09 4.17
C ALA A 11 1.29 2.19 5.14
N GLU A 12 2.52 2.14 5.63
CA GLU A 12 3.12 3.19 6.48
C GLU A 12 3.21 4.53 5.74
N LYS A 13 3.74 4.52 4.51
CA LYS A 13 3.88 5.73 3.67
C LYS A 13 2.54 6.41 3.37
N TRP A 14 1.49 5.63 3.11
CA TRP A 14 0.17 6.16 2.74
C TRP A 14 -0.80 6.32 3.93
N GLY A 15 -0.36 5.96 5.15
CA GLY A 15 -1.18 6.01 6.36
C GLY A 15 -2.43 5.13 6.26
N VAL A 16 -2.30 3.94 5.70
CA VAL A 16 -3.39 2.96 5.51
C VAL A 16 -3.00 1.61 6.10
N THR A 17 -3.94 0.69 6.17
CA THR A 17 -3.63 -0.69 6.59
C THR A 17 -3.01 -1.51 5.45
N PRO A 18 -2.14 -2.50 5.74
CA PRO A 18 -1.62 -3.41 4.72
C PRO A 18 -2.71 -4.11 3.91
N ARG A 19 -3.86 -4.39 4.53
CA ARG A 19 -5.03 -4.96 3.85
C ARG A 19 -5.57 -4.02 2.76
N GLN A 20 -5.66 -2.72 3.04
CA GLN A 20 -6.09 -1.73 2.04
C GLN A 20 -5.10 -1.69 0.86
N VAL A 21 -3.79 -1.70 1.14
CA VAL A 21 -2.77 -1.76 0.09
C VAL A 21 -2.94 -3.02 -0.76
N GLN A 22 -3.15 -4.19 -0.16
CA GLN A 22 -3.40 -5.43 -0.91
C GLN A 22 -4.65 -5.36 -1.79
N ILE A 23 -5.73 -4.72 -1.32
CA ILE A 23 -6.93 -4.50 -2.13
C ILE A 23 -6.60 -3.61 -3.32
N LEU A 24 -5.90 -2.50 -3.11
CA LEU A 24 -5.48 -1.60 -4.17
C LEU A 24 -4.58 -2.29 -5.22
N CYS A 25 -3.68 -3.16 -4.77
CA CYS A 25 -2.88 -4.00 -5.66
C CYS A 25 -3.73 -4.97 -6.47
N LYS A 26 -4.68 -5.67 -5.82
CA LYS A 26 -5.61 -6.61 -6.49
C LYS A 26 -6.53 -5.91 -7.49
N GLU A 27 -6.95 -4.68 -7.19
CA GLU A 27 -7.77 -3.84 -8.06
C GLU A 27 -6.95 -3.17 -9.18
N ASN A 28 -5.64 -3.45 -9.30
CA ASN A 28 -4.72 -2.81 -10.26
C ASN A 28 -4.76 -1.26 -10.20
N ARG A 29 -5.00 -0.70 -9.01
CA ARG A 29 -5.08 0.76 -8.82
C ARG A 29 -3.73 1.40 -8.57
N ILE A 30 -2.71 0.62 -8.22
CA ILE A 30 -1.34 1.10 -7.98
C ILE A 30 -0.53 0.84 -9.24
N ALA A 31 -0.13 1.92 -9.92
CA ALA A 31 0.67 1.81 -11.13
C ALA A 31 2.01 1.12 -10.85
N GLY A 32 2.34 0.10 -11.64
CA GLY A 32 3.58 -0.67 -11.50
C GLY A 32 3.61 -1.63 -10.32
N ALA A 33 2.54 -1.74 -9.52
CA ALA A 33 2.44 -2.79 -8.52
C ALA A 33 2.32 -4.15 -9.21
N ALA A 34 3.14 -5.10 -8.78
CA ALA A 34 3.15 -6.45 -9.33
C ALA A 34 3.19 -7.48 -8.21
N ARG A 35 2.62 -8.65 -8.47
CA ARG A 35 2.69 -9.78 -7.55
C ARG A 35 3.88 -10.65 -7.91
N MET A 36 4.93 -10.56 -7.11
CA MET A 36 6.10 -11.43 -7.22
C MET A 36 5.89 -12.65 -6.32
N SER A 37 5.48 -13.77 -6.91
CA SER A 37 5.13 -15.00 -6.18
C SER A 37 4.02 -14.79 -5.14
N ARG A 38 4.35 -14.73 -3.85
CA ARG A 38 3.41 -14.55 -2.73
C ARG A 38 3.38 -13.13 -2.18
N ILE A 39 4.23 -12.24 -2.68
CA ILE A 39 4.41 -10.89 -2.15
C ILE A 39 4.02 -9.88 -3.23
N TRP A 40 3.48 -8.74 -2.81
CA TRP A 40 3.29 -7.58 -3.69
C TRP A 40 4.51 -6.67 -3.60
N ILE A 41 5.05 -6.33 -4.76
CA ILE A 41 6.07 -5.30 -4.92
C ILE A 41 5.37 -4.05 -5.46
N ILE A 42 5.63 -2.92 -4.83
CA ILE A 42 5.02 -1.62 -5.15
C ILE A 42 6.16 -0.66 -5.45
N PRO A 43 6.15 0.06 -6.58
CA PRO A 43 7.20 1.04 -6.85
C PRO A 43 7.29 2.10 -5.76
N GLU A 44 8.50 2.53 -5.41
CA GLU A 44 8.68 3.55 -4.37
C GLU A 44 8.07 4.90 -4.74
N ASN A 45 8.05 5.20 -6.04
CA ASN A 45 7.43 6.38 -6.63
C ASN A 45 5.91 6.23 -6.83
N ALA A 46 5.31 5.10 -6.45
CA ALA A 46 3.87 4.93 -6.53
C ALA A 46 3.16 5.82 -5.49
N GLU A 47 2.19 6.59 -5.97
CA GLU A 47 1.32 7.38 -5.13
C GLU A 47 0.06 6.59 -4.78
N LYS A 48 -0.53 6.92 -3.64
CA LYS A 48 -1.80 6.33 -3.21
C LYS A 48 -2.87 6.70 -4.25
N PRO A 49 -3.52 5.73 -4.91
CA PRO A 49 -4.58 6.03 -5.85
C PRO A 49 -5.75 6.70 -5.11
N THR A 50 -5.95 7.99 -5.40
CA THR A 50 -7.09 8.77 -4.93
C THR A 50 -8.38 8.14 -5.45
N LYS A 51 -9.13 7.47 -4.57
CA LYS A 51 -10.60 7.40 -4.68
C LYS A 51 -11.13 8.07 -3.44
N ASP A 52 -11.98 9.05 -3.66
CA ASP A 52 -12.83 9.70 -2.68
C ASP A 52 -13.53 8.70 -1.76
N SER A 53 -13.77 9.12 -0.52
CA SER A 53 -14.58 8.48 0.53
C SER A 53 -13.96 7.28 1.27
N ASN A 54 -13.25 7.55 2.38
CA ASN A 54 -13.87 7.47 3.71
C ASN A 54 -12.83 7.86 4.76
N THR A 55 -12.97 9.09 5.23
CA THR A 55 -12.45 9.63 6.47
C THR A 55 -12.76 8.71 7.64
N ARG A 56 -11.87 7.78 7.99
CA ARG A 56 -11.68 7.34 9.38
C ARG A 56 -10.21 7.04 9.60
N ALA A 57 -9.46 8.09 9.93
CA ALA A 57 -8.24 7.97 10.70
C ALA A 57 -8.57 7.18 11.97
N ARG A 58 -8.33 5.86 11.97
CA ARG A 58 -8.25 5.10 13.20
C ARG A 58 -6.77 5.01 13.54
N THR A 59 -6.43 5.83 14.52
CA THR A 59 -5.20 5.90 15.28
C THR A 59 -4.56 4.53 15.50
N LYS A 60 -3.27 4.48 15.14
CA LYS A 60 -2.15 3.79 15.78
C LYS A 60 -2.54 2.68 16.77
N ASP A 61 -2.22 1.45 16.41
CA ASP A 61 -1.78 0.45 17.36
C ASP A 61 -0.75 -0.40 16.63
N ASP A 62 0.53 -0.12 16.90
CA ASP A 62 1.56 -1.16 17.06
C ASP A 62 2.89 -0.51 17.49
N LYS A 63 3.22 -0.67 18.76
CA LYS A 63 4.60 -0.91 19.19
C LYS A 63 4.60 -1.53 20.59
N GLN A 64 4.64 -2.86 20.66
CA GLN A 64 5.58 -3.60 21.52
C GLN A 64 5.63 -5.07 21.11
#